data_AF-A0A7C3HEA5-F1
#
_entry.id   AF-A0A7C3HEA5-F1
#
_cell.length_a   1.000
_cell.length_b   1.000
_cell.length_c   1.000
_cell.angle_alpha   90.00
_cell.angle_beta   90.00
_cell.angle_gamma   90.00
#
_symmetry.space_group_name_H-M   'P 1'
#
loop_
_entity.id
_entity.type
_entity.pdbx_description
1 polymer ?
#
loop_
_entity_poly.entity_id
_entity_poly.type
_entity_poly.pdbx_seq_one_letter_code
_entity_poly.pdbx_strand_id
1 'polypeptide(L)'
;MLNLDDHQPPVKPFALFELGFRPFFLAAGLFAVVAMATWMAIFLFGWQGGDPALAAMFWHGHEMVFGYALAVVAGFLLTAVRNWTGVDTPRGTGLMFIVLPWLLGRVGFFIPGGQGIWISLLGDSLFMLALIIGVTRPVV
;
A
#
# COMPACT_ATOMS: atom_id res chain seq x y z
N MET A 1 -5.36 -32.17 43.21
CA MET A 1 -5.02 -32.32 41.79
C MET A 1 -5.03 -30.91 41.20
N LEU A 2 -3.87 -30.38 40.85
CA LEU A 2 -3.75 -29.02 40.30
C LEU A 2 -4.33 -29.07 38.87
N ASN A 3 -5.51 -28.49 38.67
CA ASN A 3 -6.12 -28.41 37.35
C ASN A 3 -5.34 -27.34 36.56
N LEU A 4 -4.40 -27.78 35.74
CA LEU A 4 -3.77 -26.94 34.73
C LEU A 4 -4.80 -26.77 33.63
N ASP A 5 -5.74 -25.84 33.82
CA ASP A 5 -6.56 -25.35 32.74
C ASP A 5 -5.60 -24.87 31.65
N ASP A 6 -5.59 -25.63 30.56
CA ASP A 6 -4.72 -25.49 29.41
C ASP A 6 -5.07 -24.13 28.77
N HIS A 7 -4.44 -23.06 29.27
CA HIS A 7 -4.42 -21.75 28.64
C HIS A 7 -3.64 -21.91 27.34
N GLN A 8 -4.28 -22.50 26.33
CA GLN A 8 -3.81 -22.41 24.97
C GLN A 8 -3.65 -20.92 24.68
N PRO A 9 -2.42 -20.44 24.42
CA PRO A 9 -2.24 -19.05 24.05
C PRO A 9 -3.14 -18.81 22.83
N PRO A 10 -3.97 -17.75 22.82
CA PRO A 10 -4.85 -17.49 21.70
C PRO A 10 -4.00 -17.50 20.43
N VAL A 11 -4.43 -18.27 19.43
CA VAL A 11 -3.76 -18.37 18.13
C VAL A 11 -3.58 -16.95 17.62
N LYS A 12 -2.35 -16.43 17.71
CA LYS A 12 -2.06 -15.05 17.32
C LYS A 12 -2.35 -14.93 15.83
N PRO A 13 -3.35 -14.13 15.42
CA PRO A 13 -3.54 -13.88 14.00
C PRO A 13 -2.28 -13.23 13.44
N PHE A 14 -2.04 -13.43 12.13
CA PHE A 14 -0.82 -12.97 11.47
C PHE A 14 -0.56 -11.47 11.77
N ALA A 15 0.53 -11.18 12.49
CA ALA A 15 0.79 -9.89 13.14
C ALA A 15 0.90 -8.69 12.19
N LEU A 16 0.97 -8.95 10.88
CA LEU A 16 0.96 -7.93 9.83
C LEU A 16 -0.39 -7.21 9.72
N PHE A 17 -1.49 -7.85 10.12
CA PHE A 17 -2.85 -7.32 9.94
C PHE A 17 -3.54 -6.84 11.24
N GLU A 18 -2.86 -6.96 12.39
CA GLU A 18 -3.39 -6.51 13.69
C GLU A 18 -3.44 -4.99 13.84
N LEU A 19 -2.52 -4.28 13.19
CA LEU A 19 -2.35 -2.84 13.29
C LEU A 19 -2.20 -2.24 11.89
N GLY A 20 -3.15 -1.36 11.52
CA GLY A 20 -3.23 -0.74 10.19
C GLY A 20 -1.96 -0.03 9.73
N PHE A 21 -1.09 0.37 10.65
CA PHE A 21 0.17 1.05 10.37
C PHE A 21 1.22 0.14 9.73
N ARG A 22 1.30 -1.14 10.14
CA ARG A 22 2.41 -2.04 9.78
C ARG A 22 2.48 -2.35 8.28
N PRO A 23 1.38 -2.70 7.61
CA PRO A 23 1.45 -3.10 6.21
C PRO A 23 1.73 -1.92 5.29
N PHE A 24 1.24 -0.70 5.58
CA PHE A 24 1.54 0.47 4.74
C PHE A 24 2.98 0.96 4.87
N PHE A 25 3.54 1.01 6.09
CA PHE A 25 4.95 1.35 6.26
C PHE A 25 5.87 0.27 5.68
N LEU A 26 5.52 -1.01 5.84
CA LEU A 26 6.27 -2.11 5.21
C LEU A 26 6.17 -2.05 3.69
N ALA A 27 4.96 -1.83 3.14
CA ALA A 27 4.74 -1.72 1.71
C ALA A 27 5.49 -0.51 1.12
N ALA A 28 5.45 0.64 1.79
CA ALA A 28 6.21 1.82 1.37
C ALA A 28 7.73 1.58 1.40
N GLY A 29 8.24 0.91 2.45
CA GLY A 29 9.65 0.55 2.54
C GLY A 29 10.09 -0.43 1.46
N LEU A 30 9.32 -1.50 1.25
CA LEU A 30 9.58 -2.48 0.20
C LEU A 30 9.49 -1.84 -1.19
N PHE A 31 8.48 -1.01 -1.41
CA PHE A 31 8.31 -0.27 -2.65
C PHE A 31 9.48 0.68 -2.91
N ALA A 32 10.00 1.37 -1.89
CA ALA A 32 11.17 2.22 -2.05
C ALA A 32 12.40 1.42 -2.52
N VAL A 33 12.64 0.24 -1.94
CA VAL A 33 13.75 -0.64 -2.37
C VAL A 33 13.56 -1.09 -3.82
N VAL A 34 12.36 -1.56 -4.18
CA VAL A 34 12.04 -2.00 -5.55
C VAL A 34 12.15 -0.85 -6.54
N ALA A 35 11.58 0.31 -6.23
CA ALA A 35 11.63 1.49 -7.07
C ALA A 35 13.08 1.93 -7.30
N MET A 36 13.90 2.00 -6.25
CA MET A 36 15.32 2.34 -6.39
C MET A 36 16.07 1.36 -7.28
N ALA A 37 15.82 0.06 -7.14
CA ALA A 37 16.42 -0.96 -8.00
C ALA A 37 15.96 -0.81 -9.47
N THR A 38 14.67 -0.58 -9.70
CA THR A 38 14.09 -0.32 -11.02
C THR A 38 14.72 0.91 -11.68
N TRP A 39 14.80 2.03 -10.99
CA TRP A 39 15.39 3.25 -11.53
C TRP A 39 16.89 3.12 -11.74
N MET A 40 17.62 2.47 -10.84
CA MET A 40 19.03 2.13 -11.07
C MET A 40 19.19 1.30 -12.34
N ALA A 41 18.33 0.32 -12.58
CA ALA A 41 18.42 -0.50 -13.78
C ALA A 41 18.13 0.28 -15.06
N ILE A 42 17.18 1.22 -15.02
CA ILE A 42 16.87 2.09 -16.15
C ILE A 42 18.05 3.03 -16.47
N PHE A 43 18.60 3.70 -15.46
CA PHE A 43 19.65 4.71 -15.67
C PHE A 43 21.06 4.12 -15.88
N LEU A 44 21.40 3.02 -15.22
CA LEU A 44 22.75 2.43 -15.28
C LEU A 44 22.89 1.34 -16.34
N PHE A 45 21.84 0.54 -16.56
CA PHE A 45 21.88 -0.59 -17.49
C PHE A 45 21.08 -0.35 -18.77
N GLY A 46 20.47 0.83 -18.94
CA GLY A 46 19.67 1.17 -20.10
C GLY A 46 18.41 0.32 -20.24
N TRP A 47 17.94 -0.28 -19.13
CA TRP A 47 16.70 -1.05 -19.15
C TRP A 47 15.55 -0.13 -19.50
N GLN A 48 14.80 -0.44 -20.57
CA GLN A 48 13.73 0.45 -21.03
C GLN A 48 12.45 0.38 -20.17
N GLY A 49 12.40 -0.53 -19.20
CA GLY A 49 11.30 -0.61 -18.24
C GLY A 49 9.95 -0.90 -18.90
N GLY A 50 8.88 -0.27 -18.38
CA GLY A 50 7.48 -0.42 -18.80
C GLY A 50 7.16 0.04 -20.23
N ASP A 51 6.01 0.67 -20.44
CA ASP A 51 5.58 1.08 -21.78
C ASP A 51 6.57 2.07 -22.43
N PRO A 52 7.20 1.73 -23.59
CA PRO A 52 8.14 2.61 -24.28
C PRO A 52 7.54 3.97 -24.70
N ALA A 53 6.21 4.04 -24.82
CA ALA A 53 5.51 5.27 -25.16
C ALA A 53 5.47 6.28 -24.00
N LEU A 54 5.73 5.85 -22.76
CA LEU A 54 5.73 6.73 -21.58
C LEU A 54 7.15 7.12 -21.21
N ALA A 55 7.44 8.43 -21.19
CA ALA A 55 8.76 8.89 -20.76
C ALA A 55 9.03 8.45 -19.31
N ALA A 56 10.20 7.84 -19.07
CA ALA A 56 10.60 7.29 -17.78
C ALA A 56 10.45 8.30 -16.62
N MET A 57 10.66 9.60 -16.89
CA MET A 57 10.51 10.67 -15.89
C MET A 57 9.06 10.85 -15.42
N PHE A 58 8.07 10.71 -16.31
CA PHE A 58 6.66 10.80 -15.93
C PHE A 58 6.25 9.60 -15.08
N TRP A 59 6.71 8.41 -15.46
CA TRP A 59 6.52 7.22 -14.65
C TRP A 59 7.17 7.37 -13.27
N HIS A 60 8.41 7.87 -13.22
CA HIS A 60 9.10 8.15 -11.95
C HIS A 60 8.32 9.10 -11.05
N GLY A 61 7.89 10.25 -11.56
CA GLY A 61 7.10 11.20 -10.80
C GLY A 61 5.79 10.59 -10.28
N HIS A 62 5.13 9.80 -11.11
CA HIS A 62 3.92 9.08 -10.73
C HIS A 62 4.17 8.09 -9.57
N GLU A 63 5.21 7.26 -9.68
CA GLU A 63 5.57 6.30 -8.63
C GLU A 63 5.96 6.99 -7.30
N MET A 64 6.62 8.15 -7.35
CA MET A 64 6.99 8.90 -6.15
C MET A 64 5.77 9.47 -5.42
N VAL A 65 4.80 10.02 -6.16
CA VAL A 65 3.59 10.64 -5.59
C VAL A 65 2.57 9.58 -5.17
N PHE A 66 2.14 8.73 -6.10
CA PHE A 66 1.02 7.81 -5.89
C PHE A 66 1.46 6.48 -5.26
N GLY A 67 2.66 6.00 -5.62
CA GLY A 67 3.22 4.77 -5.06
C GLY A 67 3.75 4.98 -3.65
N TYR A 68 4.78 5.82 -3.52
CA TYR A 68 5.51 5.98 -2.26
C TYR A 68 4.83 6.96 -1.28
N ALA A 69 4.67 8.23 -1.67
CA ALA A 69 4.24 9.27 -0.73
C ALA A 69 2.84 8.98 -0.17
N LEU A 70 1.89 8.57 -1.02
CA LEU A 70 0.54 8.22 -0.53
C LEU A 70 0.52 6.96 0.34
N ALA A 71 1.39 5.98 0.11
CA ALA A 71 1.47 4.81 1.01
C ALA A 71 1.93 5.24 2.42
N VAL A 72 2.90 6.16 2.51
CA VAL A 72 3.34 6.74 3.79
C VAL A 72 2.22 7.56 4.43
N VAL A 73 1.53 8.41 3.65
CA VAL A 73 0.37 9.18 4.13
C VAL A 73 -0.74 8.28 4.64
N ALA A 74 -1.05 7.19 3.95
CA ALA A 74 -2.06 6.22 4.39
C ALA A 74 -1.68 5.57 5.72
N GLY A 75 -0.42 5.11 5.85
CA GLY A 75 0.10 4.55 7.10
C GLY A 75 0.04 5.55 8.26
N PHE A 76 0.38 6.80 8.00
CA PHE A 76 0.27 7.88 8.99
C PHE A 76 -1.17 8.16 9.39
N LEU A 77 -2.08 8.41 8.43
CA LEU A 77 -3.47 8.78 8.69
C LEU A 77 -4.24 7.68 9.44
N LEU A 78 -4.09 6.43 9.03
CA LEU A 78 -4.72 5.30 9.73
C LEU A 78 -4.23 5.15 11.17
N THR A 79 -3.02 5.62 11.47
CA THR A 79 -2.49 5.64 12.84
C THR A 79 -2.99 6.86 13.62
N ALA A 80 -2.90 8.04 13.00
CA ALA A 80 -3.25 9.32 13.61
C ALA A 80 -4.74 9.41 13.96
N VAL A 81 -5.61 8.98 13.04
CA VAL A 81 -7.06 9.02 13.24
C VAL A 81 -7.46 8.17 14.44
N ARG A 82 -6.97 6.92 14.52
CA ARG A 82 -7.21 6.06 15.68
C ARG A 82 -6.76 6.72 16.99
N ASN A 83 -5.58 7.35 16.97
CA ASN A 83 -5.01 7.99 18.15
C ASN A 83 -5.83 9.22 18.60
N TRP A 84 -6.45 9.94 17.68
CA TRP A 84 -7.24 11.14 17.99
C TRP A 84 -8.70 10.84 18.34
N THR A 85 -9.33 9.89 17.65
CA THR A 85 -10.75 9.59 17.84
C THR A 85 -11.00 8.50 18.88
N GLY A 86 -9.99 7.69 19.20
CA GLY A 86 -10.14 6.52 20.07
C GLY A 86 -10.94 5.37 19.43
N VAL A 87 -11.44 5.57 18.20
CA VAL A 87 -12.21 4.58 17.43
C VAL A 87 -11.24 3.71 16.63
N ASP A 88 -11.47 2.40 16.65
CA ASP A 88 -10.63 1.46 15.93
C ASP A 88 -10.76 1.66 14.41
N THR A 89 -9.61 1.84 13.75
CA THR A 89 -9.49 1.87 12.29
C THR A 89 -9.60 0.47 11.67
N PRO A 90 -9.90 0.36 10.36
CA PRO A 90 -10.01 -0.93 9.69
C PRO A 90 -8.82 -1.87 9.97
N ARG A 91 -9.12 -3.10 10.41
CA ARG A 91 -8.15 -4.19 10.64
C ARG A 91 -8.49 -5.39 9.76
N GLY A 92 -7.53 -6.30 9.57
CA GLY A 92 -7.77 -7.55 8.84
C GLY A 92 -8.25 -7.33 7.40
N THR A 93 -9.42 -7.89 7.06
CA THR A 93 -10.01 -7.84 5.71
C THR A 93 -10.30 -6.42 5.24
N GLY A 94 -10.71 -5.51 6.14
CA GLY A 94 -10.96 -4.10 5.81
C GLY A 94 -9.70 -3.38 5.31
N LEU A 95 -8.53 -3.78 5.82
CA LEU A 95 -7.24 -3.22 5.41
C LEU A 95 -6.79 -3.77 4.04
N MET A 96 -7.12 -5.02 3.74
CA MET A 96 -6.85 -5.65 2.45
C MET A 96 -7.56 -4.93 1.30
N PHE A 97 -8.78 -4.43 1.53
CA PHE A 97 -9.50 -3.60 0.54
C PHE A 97 -8.83 -2.26 0.24
N ILE A 98 -7.93 -1.78 1.09
CA ILE A 98 -7.17 -0.55 0.85
C ILE A 98 -5.82 -0.90 0.18
N VAL A 99 -5.17 -1.97 0.63
CA VAL A 99 -3.83 -2.37 0.12
C VAL A 99 -3.90 -2.94 -1.30
N LEU A 100 -4.93 -3.75 -1.63
CA LEU A 100 -5.02 -4.40 -2.94
C LEU A 100 -5.15 -3.41 -4.11
N PRO A 101 -6.00 -2.37 -4.05
CA PRO A 101 -6.04 -1.35 -5.09
C PRO A 101 -4.71 -0.62 -5.26
N TRP A 102 -4.00 -0.34 -4.17
CA TRP A 102 -2.68 0.28 -4.23
C TRP A 102 -1.68 -0.61 -4.98
N LEU A 103 -1.64 -1.91 -4.65
CA LEU A 103 -0.80 -2.88 -5.36
C LEU A 103 -1.16 -2.97 -6.85
N LEU A 104 -2.46 -2.99 -7.18
CA LEU A 104 -2.94 -2.98 -8.55
C LEU A 104 -2.37 -1.78 -9.33
N GLY A 105 -2.36 -0.60 -8.69
CA GLY A 105 -1.79 0.63 -9.21
C GLY A 105 -0.33 0.49 -9.66
N ARG A 106 0.46 -0.25 -8.89
CA ARG A 106 1.91 -0.44 -9.11
C ARG A 106 2.21 -1.45 -10.20
N VAL A 107 1.40 -2.51 -10.32
CA VAL A 107 1.62 -3.57 -11.32
C VAL A 107 1.23 -3.11 -12.72
N GLY A 108 0.31 -2.14 -12.84
CA GLY A 108 -0.18 -1.62 -14.12
C GLY A 108 0.94 -1.20 -15.09
N PHE A 109 1.94 -0.45 -14.63
CA PHE A 109 3.03 0.04 -15.50
C PHE A 109 3.96 -1.02 -16.06
N PHE A 110 3.94 -2.24 -15.51
CA PHE A 110 4.71 -3.37 -16.06
C PHE A 110 3.98 -4.11 -17.17
N ILE A 111 2.72 -3.76 -17.45
CA ILE A 111 1.91 -4.39 -18.49
C ILE A 111 2.15 -3.66 -19.82
N PRO A 112 2.72 -4.33 -20.84
CA PRO A 112 2.96 -3.72 -22.14
C PRO A 112 1.66 -3.35 -22.87
N GLY A 113 1.70 -2.32 -23.72
CA GLY A 113 0.64 -2.05 -24.71
C GLY A 113 -0.42 -1.03 -24.27
N GLY A 114 -0.07 0.01 -23.52
CA GLY A 114 -0.94 1.15 -23.16
C GLY A 114 -2.02 0.87 -22.11
N GLN A 115 -2.49 -0.38 -22.01
CA GLN A 115 -3.48 -0.84 -21.04
C GLN A 115 -3.03 -0.70 -19.57
N GLY A 116 -1.73 -0.68 -19.32
CA GLY A 116 -1.15 -0.47 -18.00
C GLY A 116 -1.57 0.85 -17.34
N ILE A 117 -1.72 1.91 -18.13
CA ILE A 117 -2.12 3.24 -17.63
C ILE A 117 -3.54 3.19 -17.03
N TRP A 118 -4.47 2.50 -17.69
CA TRP A 118 -5.84 2.37 -17.20
C TRP A 118 -5.93 1.56 -15.92
N ILE A 119 -5.10 0.52 -15.80
CA ILE A 119 -5.02 -0.31 -14.58
C ILE A 119 -4.45 0.53 -13.43
N SER A 120 -3.39 1.31 -13.68
CA SER A 120 -2.81 2.19 -12.69
C SER A 120 -3.78 3.27 -12.23
N LEU A 121 -4.47 3.92 -13.17
CA LEU A 121 -5.48 4.93 -12.88
C LEU A 121 -6.61 4.35 -12.01
N LEU A 122 -7.12 3.17 -12.37
CA LEU A 122 -8.17 2.51 -11.60
C LEU A 122 -7.69 2.13 -10.20
N GLY A 123 -6.49 1.55 -10.09
CA GLY A 123 -5.89 1.16 -8.82
C GLY A 123 -5.71 2.34 -7.87
N ASP A 124 -5.13 3.43 -8.37
CA ASP A 124 -4.86 4.64 -7.59
C ASP A 124 -6.15 5.34 -7.15
N SER A 125 -7.14 5.43 -8.06
CA SER A 125 -8.44 6.01 -7.74
C SER A 125 -9.18 5.21 -6.67
N LEU A 126 -9.21 3.88 -6.81
CA LEU A 126 -9.85 2.99 -5.84
C LEU A 126 -9.13 3.03 -4.49
N PHE A 127 -7.80 3.08 -4.49
CA PHE A 127 -7.01 3.22 -3.27
C PHE A 127 -7.33 4.51 -2.52
N MET A 128 -7.34 5.64 -3.22
CA MET A 128 -7.67 6.94 -2.62
C MET A 128 -9.09 6.94 -2.04
N LEU A 129 -10.08 6.43 -2.78
CA LEU A 129 -11.45 6.35 -2.31
C LEU A 129 -11.57 5.46 -1.07
N ALA A 130 -10.94 4.28 -1.09
CA ALA A 130 -10.94 3.36 0.04
C ALA A 130 -10.27 3.98 1.29
N LEU A 131 -9.18 4.72 1.08
CA LEU A 131 -8.48 5.44 2.15
C LEU A 131 -9.37 6.53 2.76
N ILE A 132 -10.00 7.37 1.93
CA ILE A 132 -10.91 8.43 2.39
C ILE A 132 -12.04 7.83 3.21
N ILE A 133 -12.68 6.77 2.74
CA ILE A 133 -13.78 6.10 3.46
C ILE A 133 -13.27 5.52 4.79
N GLY A 134 -12.09 4.88 4.78
CA GLY A 134 -11.49 4.28 5.98
C GLY A 134 -11.09 5.31 7.05
N VAL A 135 -10.67 6.51 6.62
CA VAL A 135 -10.25 7.61 7.49
C VAL A 135 -11.43 8.47 7.97
N THR A 136 -12.51 8.59 7.19
CA THR A 136 -13.65 9.46 7.54
C THR A 136 -14.62 8.79 8.51
N ARG A 137 -14.86 7.47 8.38
CA ARG A 137 -15.77 6.72 9.26
C ARG A 137 -15.52 6.89 10.77
N PRO A 138 -14.28 6.98 11.27
CA PRO A 138 -14.01 7.20 12.69
C PRO A 138 -14.13 8.67 13.14
N VAL A 139 -14.20 9.62 12.22
CA VAL A 139 -14.15 11.07 12.48
C VAL A 139 -15.55 11.68 12.58
N VAL A 140 -16.51 11.14 11.82
CA VAL A 140 -17.92 11.55 11.80
C VAL A 140 -18.74 10.68 12.73
#